data_AF-A0ABD5ZZ40-F1
#
_entry.id   AF-A0ABD5ZZ40-F1
#
_cell.length_a   1.000
_cell.length_b   1.000
_cell.length_c   1.000
_cell.angle_alpha   90.00
_cell.angle_beta   90.00
_cell.angle_gamma   90.00
#
_symmetry.space_group_name_H-M   'P 1'
#
loop_
_entity.id
_entity.type
_entity.pdbx_description
1 polymer ?
#
loop_
_entity_poly.entity_id
_entity_poly.type
_entity_poly.pdbx_seq_one_letter_code
_entity_poly.pdbx_strand_id
1 'polypeptide(L)'
;MVQLYLSNFVHGDIPHLANNILSYLLLMLFIFPLAVSAGKQRILRIVSILFLTILPLLVSVYSIATLGDMGAETVVGFSGVIAGYAGALPFFIAYHVNEKVADIGVEIAGTSLMGLELGAVLWLAGLRRWSIVLLAVLSVVGLGFAGYDRQVVAKIGREYEVHLVVYALILFAAVPVTLFVGVGAGTNVYGHLIGLIGGFLLMLGVLLTRRVAIQIVT
;
A
#
# COMPACT_ATOMS: atom_id res chain seq x y z
N MET A 1 -16.50 16.97 -10.71
CA MET A 1 -15.34 16.94 -9.79
C MET A 1 -15.75 16.77 -8.33
N VAL A 2 -16.54 17.67 -7.74
CA VAL A 2 -16.92 17.55 -6.31
C VAL A 2 -17.69 16.26 -6.00
N GLN A 3 -18.66 15.87 -6.84
CA GLN A 3 -19.37 14.59 -6.66
C GLN A 3 -18.44 13.36 -6.77
N LEU A 4 -17.46 13.39 -7.68
CA LEU A 4 -16.46 12.33 -7.83
C LEU A 4 -15.58 12.21 -6.59
N TYR A 5 -15.24 13.33 -5.97
CA TYR A 5 -14.50 13.33 -4.72
C TYR A 5 -15.37 12.76 -3.58
N LEU A 6 -16.58 13.30 -3.42
CA LEU A 6 -17.49 12.95 -2.32
C LEU A 6 -17.99 11.50 -2.39
N SER A 7 -18.02 10.86 -3.57
CA SER A 7 -18.40 9.46 -3.69
C SER A 7 -17.49 8.51 -2.88
N ASN A 8 -16.24 8.91 -2.59
CA ASN A 8 -15.36 8.09 -1.75
C ASN A 8 -15.71 8.17 -0.25
N PHE A 9 -16.62 9.06 0.15
CA PHE A 9 -16.98 9.30 1.55
C PHE A 9 -18.45 8.97 1.84
N VAL A 10 -19.16 8.41 0.86
CA VAL A 10 -20.55 7.97 0.96
C VAL A 10 -20.61 6.46 0.82
N HIS A 11 -21.53 5.82 1.53
CA HIS A 11 -21.70 4.37 1.54
C HIS A 11 -23.17 4.03 1.31
N GLY A 12 -23.42 2.98 0.54
CA GLY A 12 -24.78 2.51 0.25
C GLY A 12 -25.49 1.91 1.46
N ASP A 13 -24.73 1.37 2.41
CA ASP A 13 -25.26 0.71 3.61
C ASP A 13 -24.30 0.77 4.82
N ILE A 14 -24.84 0.47 6.00
CA ILE A 14 -24.11 0.47 7.28
C ILE A 14 -23.01 -0.61 7.31
N PRO A 15 -23.25 -1.87 6.90
CA PRO A 15 -22.19 -2.87 6.83
C PRO A 15 -20.97 -2.44 6.01
N HIS A 16 -21.17 -1.81 4.85
CA HIS A 16 -20.10 -1.32 3.99
C HIS A 16 -19.32 -0.18 4.67
N LEU A 17 -20.00 0.74 5.35
CA LEU A 17 -19.33 1.76 6.17
C LEU A 17 -18.51 1.13 7.31
N ALA A 18 -19.09 0.20 8.06
CA ALA A 18 -18.43 -0.46 9.18
C ALA A 18 -17.18 -1.23 8.73
N ASN A 19 -17.26 -1.95 7.61
CA ASN A 19 -16.11 -2.66 7.04
C ASN A 19 -14.98 -1.71 6.63
N ASN A 20 -15.32 -0.55 6.05
CA ASN A 20 -14.33 0.47 5.71
C ASN A 20 -13.66 1.07 6.95
N ILE A 21 -14.44 1.42 7.97
CA ILE A 21 -13.89 1.93 9.25
C ILE A 21 -12.96 0.90 9.88
N LEU A 22 -13.40 -0.36 9.99
CA LEU A 22 -12.61 -1.42 10.59
C LEU A 22 -11.31 -1.68 9.80
N SER A 23 -11.39 -1.73 8.46
CA SER A 23 -10.22 -1.94 7.60
C SER A 23 -9.22 -0.79 7.72
N TYR A 24 -9.71 0.46 7.76
CA TYR A 24 -8.87 1.63 8.01
C TYR A 24 -8.19 1.57 9.38
N LEU A 25 -8.94 1.26 10.44
CA LEU A 25 -8.38 1.15 11.80
C LEU A 25 -7.35 0.03 11.90
N LEU A 26 -7.61 -1.13 11.29
CA LEU A 26 -6.67 -2.25 11.25
C LEU A 26 -5.38 -1.87 10.51
N LEU A 27 -5.46 -1.26 9.34
CA LEU A 27 -4.25 -0.79 8.64
C LEU A 27 -3.49 0.25 9.46
N MET A 28 -4.18 1.21 10.06
CA MET A 28 -3.55 2.23 10.90
C MET A 28 -2.92 1.66 12.17
N LEU A 29 -3.49 0.59 12.74
CA LEU A 29 -2.91 -0.13 13.87
C LEU A 29 -1.52 -0.69 13.54
N PHE A 30 -1.22 -0.97 12.27
CA PHE A 30 0.12 -1.38 11.83
C PHE A 30 0.97 -0.20 11.36
N ILE A 31 0.42 0.66 10.49
CA ILE A 31 1.16 1.77 9.88
C ILE A 31 1.62 2.78 10.93
N PHE A 32 0.75 3.13 11.89
CA PHE A 32 1.06 4.16 12.87
C PHE A 32 2.22 3.77 13.81
N PRO A 33 2.26 2.57 14.43
CA PRO A 33 3.42 2.14 15.21
C PRO A 33 4.71 2.04 14.39
N LEU A 34 4.64 1.58 13.14
CA LEU A 34 5.80 1.55 12.23
C LEU A 34 6.33 2.95 11.95
N ALA A 35 5.43 3.91 11.66
CA ALA A 35 5.81 5.30 11.44
C ALA A 35 6.38 5.95 12.70
N VAL A 36 5.80 5.70 13.88
CA VAL A 36 6.26 6.24 15.16
C VAL A 36 7.64 5.69 15.53
N SER A 37 7.81 4.37 15.46
CA SER A 37 9.08 3.73 15.78
C SER A 37 10.21 4.22 14.87
N ALA A 38 9.93 4.45 13.58
CA ALA A 38 10.89 5.00 12.62
C ALA A 38 11.04 6.54 12.65
N GLY A 39 10.32 7.26 13.52
CA GLY A 39 10.33 8.72 13.56
C GLY A 39 9.79 9.39 12.29
N LYS A 40 8.90 8.73 11.55
CA LYS A 40 8.33 9.16 10.26
C LYS A 40 6.87 9.64 10.36
N GLN A 41 6.44 10.12 11.53
CA GLN A 41 5.06 10.62 11.73
C GLN A 41 4.73 11.78 10.78
N ARG A 42 5.71 12.64 10.46
CA ARG A 42 5.53 13.72 9.48
C ARG A 42 5.26 13.18 8.08
N ILE A 43 5.94 12.10 7.68
CA ILE A 43 5.70 11.45 6.39
C ILE A 43 4.29 10.88 6.38
N LEU A 44 3.90 10.10 7.40
CA LEU A 44 2.54 9.56 7.53
C LEU A 44 1.47 10.65 7.43
N ARG A 45 1.68 11.81 8.06
CA ARG A 45 0.77 12.95 7.94
C ARG A 45 0.66 13.47 6.51
N ILE A 46 1.78 13.65 5.82
CA ILE A 46 1.81 14.14 4.44
C ILE A 46 1.09 13.17 3.52
N VAL A 47 1.43 11.88 3.54
CA VAL A 47 0.72 10.89 2.70
C VAL A 47 -0.75 10.78 3.07
N SER A 48 -1.12 10.85 4.35
CA SER A 48 -2.54 10.84 4.75
C SER A 48 -3.31 12.04 4.16
N ILE A 49 -2.71 13.24 4.16
CA ILE A 49 -3.31 14.41 3.50
C ILE A 49 -3.48 14.15 2.00
N LEU A 50 -2.45 13.63 1.32
CA LEU A 50 -2.53 13.31 -0.11
C LEU A 50 -3.59 12.24 -0.40
N PHE A 51 -3.72 11.24 0.48
CA PHE A 51 -4.68 10.15 0.34
C PHE A 51 -6.12 10.60 0.61
N LEU A 52 -6.30 11.64 1.42
CA LEU A 52 -7.62 12.22 1.68
C LEU A 52 -8.01 13.29 0.65
N THR A 53 -7.06 13.85 -0.11
CA THR A 53 -7.31 14.98 -1.02
C THR A 53 -7.16 14.63 -2.50
N ILE A 54 -6.07 13.94 -2.87
CA ILE A 54 -5.72 13.63 -4.26
C ILE A 54 -6.20 12.23 -4.65
N LEU A 55 -5.91 11.23 -3.81
CA LEU A 55 -6.22 9.84 -4.13
C LEU A 55 -7.72 9.58 -4.40
N PRO A 56 -8.70 10.20 -3.71
CA PRO A 56 -10.12 9.98 -4.00
C PRO A 56 -10.47 10.40 -5.44
N LEU A 57 -9.86 11.48 -5.95
CA LEU A 57 -10.05 11.91 -7.33
C LEU A 57 -9.48 10.90 -8.32
N LEU A 58 -8.28 10.38 -8.04
CA LEU A 58 -7.64 9.36 -8.89
C LEU A 58 -8.47 8.09 -8.96
N VAL A 59 -8.92 7.59 -7.81
CA VAL A 59 -9.76 6.39 -7.71
C VAL A 59 -11.06 6.58 -8.49
N SER A 60 -11.76 7.70 -8.30
CA SER A 60 -13.05 7.95 -8.97
C SER A 60 -12.92 8.14 -10.48
N VAL A 61 -11.93 8.92 -10.93
CA VAL A 61 -11.72 9.15 -12.38
C VAL A 61 -11.43 7.84 -13.10
N TYR A 62 -10.52 7.04 -12.55
CA TYR A 62 -10.18 5.76 -13.17
C TYR A 62 -11.31 4.74 -13.05
N SER A 63 -12.03 4.68 -11.91
CA SER A 63 -13.16 3.77 -11.76
C SER A 63 -14.24 4.01 -12.80
N ILE A 64 -14.54 5.28 -13.11
CA ILE A 64 -15.49 5.63 -14.18
C ILE A 64 -14.91 5.25 -15.55
N ALA A 65 -13.63 5.54 -15.79
CA ALA A 65 -12.99 5.21 -17.06
C ALA A 65 -12.92 3.69 -17.32
N THR A 66 -12.81 2.87 -16.28
CA THR A 66 -12.70 1.41 -16.40
C THR A 66 -14.05 0.69 -16.34
N LEU A 67 -14.99 1.17 -15.52
CA LEU A 67 -16.29 0.51 -15.30
C LEU A 67 -17.42 1.10 -16.16
N GLY A 68 -17.22 2.27 -16.80
CA GLY A 68 -18.24 2.92 -17.61
C GLY A 68 -19.52 3.21 -16.82
N ASP A 69 -20.68 2.86 -17.39
CA ASP A 69 -22.02 3.07 -16.81
C ASP A 69 -22.46 1.97 -15.81
N MET A 70 -21.54 1.13 -15.31
CA MET A 70 -21.89 0.23 -14.20
C MET A 70 -22.38 1.06 -13.01
N GLY A 71 -23.55 0.68 -12.47
CA GLY A 71 -24.36 1.53 -11.61
C GLY A 71 -23.62 2.18 -10.43
N ALA A 72 -24.12 3.35 -10.00
CA ALA A 72 -23.48 4.21 -9.01
C ALA A 72 -23.00 3.49 -7.73
N GLU A 73 -23.69 2.44 -7.30
CA GLU A 73 -23.34 1.61 -6.14
C GLU A 73 -21.93 0.99 -6.22
N THR A 74 -21.41 0.74 -7.43
CA THR A 74 -20.06 0.22 -7.64
C THR A 74 -18.96 1.28 -7.50
N VAL A 75 -19.29 2.57 -7.46
CA VAL A 75 -18.31 3.69 -7.48
C VAL A 75 -18.25 4.45 -6.14
N VAL A 76 -19.10 4.08 -5.17
CA VAL A 76 -19.19 4.72 -3.85
C VAL A 76 -18.41 3.94 -2.79
N GLY A 77 -17.62 4.63 -1.98
CA GLY A 77 -16.97 4.06 -0.79
C GLY A 77 -15.51 4.44 -0.60
N PHE A 78 -15.04 4.32 0.63
CA PHE A 78 -13.69 4.76 1.06
C PHE A 78 -12.60 3.70 0.80
N SER A 79 -12.97 2.52 0.31
CA SER A 79 -12.11 1.35 0.20
C SER A 79 -10.92 1.55 -0.76
N GLY A 80 -11.07 2.34 -1.82
CA GLY A 80 -9.93 2.73 -2.68
C GLY A 80 -8.89 3.56 -1.92
N VAL A 81 -9.31 4.43 -1.01
CA VAL A 81 -8.39 5.21 -0.16
C VAL A 81 -7.71 4.30 0.87
N ILE A 82 -8.44 3.35 1.44
CA ILE A 82 -7.90 2.31 2.34
C ILE A 82 -6.83 1.49 1.60
N ALA A 83 -7.09 1.08 0.37
CA ALA A 83 -6.11 0.39 -0.46
C ALA A 83 -4.85 1.25 -0.69
N GLY A 84 -4.98 2.58 -0.77
CA GLY A 84 -3.82 3.48 -0.80
C GLY A 84 -2.93 3.40 0.43
N TYR A 85 -3.51 3.25 1.62
CA TYR A 85 -2.73 3.00 2.84
C TYR A 85 -2.02 1.65 2.79
N ALA A 86 -2.65 0.62 2.24
CA ALA A 86 -1.99 -0.66 2.00
C ALA A 86 -0.79 -0.50 1.05
N GLY A 87 -0.93 0.26 -0.05
CA GLY A 87 0.17 0.54 -0.98
C GLY A 87 1.33 1.35 -0.38
N ALA A 88 1.10 2.06 0.72
CA ALA A 88 2.15 2.77 1.47
C ALA A 88 2.80 1.90 2.57
N LEU A 89 2.13 0.84 3.03
CA LEU A 89 2.60 -0.03 4.11
C LEU A 89 4.00 -0.62 3.84
N PRO A 90 4.35 -1.11 2.62
CA PRO A 90 5.70 -1.54 2.28
C PRO A 90 6.81 -0.56 2.68
N PHE A 91 6.58 0.74 2.51
CA PHE A 91 7.56 1.77 2.85
C PHE A 91 7.65 2.02 4.36
N PHE A 92 6.55 1.90 5.11
CA PHE A 92 6.61 2.03 6.57
C PHE A 92 7.31 0.84 7.22
N ILE A 93 7.13 -0.36 6.68
CA ILE A 93 7.93 -1.55 7.06
C ILE A 93 9.41 -1.30 6.75
N ALA A 94 9.72 -0.85 5.54
CA ALA A 94 11.09 -0.56 5.13
C ALA A 94 11.74 0.53 6.01
N TYR A 95 11.03 1.63 6.32
CA TYR A 95 11.52 2.66 7.25
C TYR A 95 11.80 2.09 8.64
N HIS A 96 10.90 1.28 9.16
CA HIS A 96 11.05 0.68 10.48
C HIS A 96 12.30 -0.19 10.56
N VAL A 97 12.48 -1.10 9.59
CA VAL A 97 13.66 -1.97 9.53
C VAL A 97 14.94 -1.13 9.32
N ASN A 98 14.87 -0.11 8.46
CA ASN A 98 16.00 0.76 8.16
C ASN A 98 16.52 1.50 9.41
N GLU A 99 15.61 2.05 10.20
CA GLU A 99 15.95 2.89 11.36
C GLU A 99 16.25 2.07 12.62
N LYS A 100 15.74 0.83 12.72
CA LYS A 100 15.90 -0.01 13.92
C LYS A 100 16.93 -1.11 13.78
N VAL A 101 17.23 -1.56 12.56
CA VAL A 101 18.03 -2.76 12.36
C VAL A 101 19.29 -2.44 11.58
N ALA A 102 19.13 -1.99 10.34
CA ALA A 102 20.23 -1.78 9.41
C ALA A 102 19.78 -0.91 8.23
N ASP A 103 20.70 -0.13 7.66
CA ASP A 103 20.42 0.62 6.44
C ASP A 103 20.23 -0.36 5.27
N ILE A 104 19.00 -0.43 4.77
CA ILE A 104 18.57 -1.35 3.70
C ILE A 104 18.12 -0.60 2.44
N GLY A 105 18.23 0.74 2.42
CA GLY A 105 17.72 1.54 1.32
C GLY A 105 16.20 1.45 1.18
N VAL A 106 15.49 2.31 1.93
CA VAL A 106 14.02 2.32 2.03
C VAL A 106 13.30 2.31 0.68
N GLU A 107 13.87 2.93 -0.34
CA GLU A 107 13.29 3.05 -1.69
C GLU A 107 13.25 1.72 -2.39
N ILE A 108 14.40 1.03 -2.39
CA ILE A 108 14.57 -0.26 -3.04
C ILE A 108 13.75 -1.29 -2.27
N ALA A 109 13.87 -1.32 -0.93
CA ALA A 109 13.12 -2.24 -0.08
C ALA A 109 11.60 -2.04 -0.21
N GLY A 110 11.12 -0.80 -0.09
CA GLY A 110 9.69 -0.49 -0.18
C GLY A 110 9.11 -0.79 -1.56
N THR A 111 9.81 -0.42 -2.64
CA THR A 111 9.38 -0.72 -4.01
C THR A 111 9.36 -2.22 -4.28
N SER A 112 10.34 -2.95 -3.75
CA SER A 112 10.43 -4.40 -3.93
C SER A 112 9.32 -5.12 -3.15
N LEU A 113 9.06 -4.72 -1.90
CA LEU A 113 7.93 -5.24 -1.12
C LEU A 113 6.59 -4.96 -1.82
N MET A 114 6.40 -3.77 -2.38
CA MET A 114 5.19 -3.43 -3.16
C MET A 114 5.07 -4.32 -4.41
N GLY A 115 6.16 -4.58 -5.13
CA GLY A 115 6.10 -5.45 -6.31
C GLY A 115 5.76 -6.91 -5.96
N LEU A 116 6.23 -7.41 -4.80
CA LEU A 116 5.79 -8.70 -4.26
C LEU A 116 4.30 -8.68 -3.88
N GLU A 117 3.84 -7.64 -3.20
CA GLU A 117 2.44 -7.48 -2.80
C GLU A 117 1.53 -7.46 -4.02
N LEU A 118 1.87 -6.67 -5.04
CA LEU A 118 1.15 -6.63 -6.30
C LEU A 118 1.18 -7.99 -7.03
N GLY A 119 2.32 -8.68 -7.01
CA GLY A 119 2.43 -10.04 -7.53
C GLY A 119 1.45 -11.01 -6.84
N ALA A 120 1.39 -10.97 -5.51
CA ALA A 120 0.47 -11.79 -4.71
C ALA A 120 -1.00 -11.44 -4.99
N VAL A 121 -1.35 -10.14 -5.00
CA VAL A 121 -2.70 -9.64 -5.32
C VAL A 121 -3.16 -10.15 -6.69
N LEU A 122 -2.36 -9.94 -7.74
CA LEU A 122 -2.74 -10.33 -9.10
C LEU A 122 -2.84 -11.85 -9.26
N TRP A 123 -1.93 -12.60 -8.63
CA TRP A 123 -1.96 -14.05 -8.65
C TRP A 123 -3.21 -14.61 -7.96
N LEU A 124 -3.53 -14.11 -6.76
CA LEU A 124 -4.71 -14.52 -6.00
C LEU A 124 -6.02 -14.09 -6.67
N ALA A 125 -6.02 -12.98 -7.39
CA ALA A 125 -7.12 -12.56 -8.26
C ALA A 125 -7.25 -13.42 -9.54
N GLY A 126 -6.42 -14.46 -9.71
CA GLY A 126 -6.52 -15.44 -10.80
C GLY A 126 -5.71 -15.08 -12.05
N LEU A 127 -4.97 -13.96 -12.06
CA LEU A 127 -4.12 -13.58 -13.18
C LEU A 127 -2.79 -14.37 -13.12
N ARG A 128 -2.69 -15.43 -13.92
CA ARG A 128 -1.53 -16.33 -13.97
C ARG A 128 -0.66 -16.09 -15.21
N ARG A 129 -0.12 -14.88 -15.34
CA ARG A 129 0.73 -14.49 -16.48
C ARG A 129 2.21 -14.51 -16.10
N TRP A 130 3.08 -14.86 -17.07
CA TRP A 130 4.54 -14.82 -16.87
C TRP A 130 5.07 -13.43 -16.49
N SER A 131 4.40 -12.36 -16.90
CA SER A 131 4.74 -10.99 -16.49
C SER A 131 4.58 -10.76 -14.99
N ILE A 132 3.64 -11.45 -14.33
CA ILE A 132 3.42 -11.36 -12.88
C ILE A 132 4.49 -12.15 -12.13
N VAL A 133 4.87 -13.32 -12.65
CA VAL A 133 6.00 -14.10 -12.12
C VAL A 133 7.29 -13.28 -12.24
N LEU A 134 7.52 -12.65 -13.40
CA LEU A 134 8.68 -11.79 -13.61
C LEU A 134 8.70 -10.60 -12.64
N LEU A 135 7.55 -9.92 -12.42
CA LEU A 135 7.44 -8.86 -11.42
C LEU A 135 7.87 -9.37 -10.03
N ALA A 136 7.32 -10.49 -9.58
CA ALA A 136 7.66 -11.06 -8.28
C ALA A 136 9.16 -11.42 -8.18
N VAL A 137 9.73 -12.02 -9.23
CA VAL A 137 11.17 -12.36 -9.29
C VAL A 137 12.04 -11.10 -9.20
N LEU A 138 11.74 -10.08 -10.00
CA LEU A 138 12.48 -8.81 -9.97
C LEU A 138 12.38 -8.13 -8.59
N SER A 139 11.22 -8.25 -7.93
CA SER A 139 11.05 -7.77 -6.56
C SER A 139 11.87 -8.56 -5.54
N VAL A 140 11.97 -9.89 -5.65
CA VAL A 140 12.89 -10.67 -4.80
C VAL A 140 14.34 -10.23 -5.03
N VAL A 141 14.74 -10.04 -6.28
CA VAL A 141 16.09 -9.55 -6.63
C VAL A 141 16.33 -8.17 -6.04
N GLY A 142 15.37 -7.25 -6.14
CA GLY A 142 15.44 -5.91 -5.54
C GLY A 142 15.60 -5.96 -4.01
N LEU A 143 14.87 -6.84 -3.32
CA LEU A 143 15.08 -7.08 -1.89
C LEU A 143 16.47 -7.65 -1.59
N GLY A 144 16.98 -8.52 -2.46
CA GLY A 144 18.34 -9.03 -2.37
C GLY A 144 19.40 -7.93 -2.46
N PHE A 145 19.17 -6.90 -3.29
CA PHE A 145 20.04 -5.72 -3.32
C PHE A 145 19.90 -4.82 -2.10
N ALA A 146 18.67 -4.63 -1.61
CA ALA A 146 18.40 -3.89 -0.37
C ALA A 146 19.06 -4.53 0.87
N GLY A 147 19.20 -5.86 0.88
CA GLY A 147 19.81 -6.63 1.95
C GLY A 147 21.07 -7.37 1.55
N TYR A 148 21.87 -6.86 0.61
CA TYR A 148 23.00 -7.64 0.04
C TYR A 148 24.05 -8.05 1.09
N ASP A 149 24.14 -7.31 2.20
CA ASP A 149 25.01 -7.67 3.32
C ASP A 149 24.43 -8.83 4.16
N ARG A 150 25.14 -9.96 4.15
CA ARG A 150 24.78 -11.15 4.93
C ARG A 150 24.67 -10.88 6.43
N GLN A 151 25.45 -9.94 6.97
CA GLN A 151 25.36 -9.55 8.38
C GLN A 151 24.05 -8.82 8.67
N VAL A 152 23.60 -7.98 7.75
CA VAL A 152 22.31 -7.27 7.82
C VAL A 152 21.15 -8.27 7.78
N VAL A 153 21.14 -9.20 6.81
CA VAL A 153 20.10 -10.24 6.71
C VAL A 153 20.05 -11.09 7.97
N ALA A 154 21.21 -11.53 8.46
CA ALA A 154 21.28 -12.33 9.67
C ALA A 154 20.82 -11.56 10.92
N LYS A 155 21.09 -10.25 11.00
CA LYS A 155 20.61 -9.39 12.09
C LYS A 155 19.09 -9.24 12.05
N ILE A 156 18.53 -8.94 10.87
CA ILE A 156 17.07 -8.86 10.65
C ILE A 156 16.41 -10.18 11.05
N GLY A 157 16.95 -11.31 10.59
CA GLY A 157 16.45 -12.63 10.94
C GLY A 157 16.44 -12.89 12.45
N ARG A 158 17.52 -12.56 13.16
CA ARG A 158 17.60 -12.81 14.61
C ARG A 158 16.73 -11.88 15.45
N GLU A 159 16.67 -10.59 15.11
CA GLU A 159 16.02 -9.57 15.94
C GLU A 159 14.54 -9.38 15.59
N TYR A 160 14.13 -9.71 14.36
CA TYR A 160 12.82 -9.37 13.82
C TYR A 160 12.05 -10.56 13.23
N GLU A 161 12.45 -11.82 13.44
CA GLU A 161 11.78 -13.01 12.87
C GLU A 161 10.24 -12.95 12.99
N VAL A 162 9.73 -12.76 14.20
CA VAL A 162 8.29 -12.69 14.48
C VAL A 162 7.63 -11.51 13.76
N HIS A 163 8.30 -10.36 13.74
CA HIS A 163 7.81 -9.17 13.03
C HIS A 163 7.74 -9.41 11.52
N LEU A 164 8.73 -10.09 10.93
CA LEU A 164 8.74 -10.44 9.51
C LEU A 164 7.57 -11.37 9.17
N VAL A 165 7.27 -12.35 10.03
CA VAL A 165 6.09 -13.21 9.85
C VAL A 165 4.81 -12.38 9.88
N VAL A 166 4.68 -11.46 10.84
CA VAL A 166 3.52 -10.57 10.93
C VAL A 166 3.41 -9.68 9.68
N TYR A 167 4.50 -9.06 9.23
CA TYR A 167 4.52 -8.23 8.02
C TYR A 167 4.17 -9.03 6.77
N ALA A 168 4.69 -10.25 6.64
CA ALA A 168 4.37 -11.14 5.53
C ALA A 168 2.90 -11.56 5.53
N LEU A 169 2.34 -11.91 6.70
CA LEU A 169 0.92 -12.23 6.82
C LEU A 169 0.03 -11.04 6.46
N ILE A 170 0.42 -9.82 6.83
CA ILE A 170 -0.35 -8.63 6.48
C ILE A 170 -0.27 -8.36 4.96
N LEU A 171 0.94 -8.26 4.41
CA LEU A 171 1.16 -7.90 3.01
C LEU A 171 0.70 -8.96 2.02
N PHE A 172 0.91 -10.24 2.32
CA PHE A 172 0.72 -11.32 1.35
C PHE A 172 -0.51 -12.19 1.62
N ALA A 173 -1.19 -12.00 2.75
CA ALA A 173 -2.45 -12.69 3.04
C ALA A 173 -3.58 -11.70 3.38
N ALA A 174 -3.46 -10.92 4.45
CA ALA A 174 -4.55 -10.07 4.93
C ALA A 174 -4.97 -9.03 3.89
N VAL A 175 -4.03 -8.26 3.34
CA VAL A 175 -4.34 -7.22 2.34
C VAL A 175 -4.90 -7.84 1.04
N PRO A 176 -4.25 -8.82 0.39
CA PRO A 176 -4.79 -9.44 -0.82
C PRO A 176 -6.17 -10.05 -0.62
N VAL A 177 -6.39 -10.76 0.49
CA VAL A 177 -7.66 -11.42 0.76
C VAL A 177 -8.74 -10.39 1.06
N THR A 178 -8.51 -9.44 1.96
CA THR A 178 -9.56 -8.49 2.38
C THR A 178 -9.90 -7.45 1.33
N LEU A 179 -8.94 -7.05 0.49
CA LEU A 179 -9.17 -6.04 -0.54
C LEU A 179 -9.45 -6.62 -1.92
N PHE A 180 -9.08 -7.86 -2.25
CA PHE A 180 -9.22 -8.33 -3.64
C PHE A 180 -10.00 -9.64 -3.79
N VAL A 181 -9.81 -10.61 -2.89
CA VAL A 181 -10.38 -11.95 -3.07
C VAL A 181 -11.69 -12.14 -2.30
N GLY A 182 -11.71 -11.76 -1.03
CA GLY A 182 -12.82 -11.98 -0.10
C GLY A 182 -13.86 -10.86 -0.09
N VAL A 183 -13.93 -10.05 -1.15
CA VAL A 183 -14.85 -8.92 -1.24
C VAL A 183 -16.24 -9.35 -1.73
N GLY A 184 -17.28 -8.66 -1.27
CA GLY A 184 -18.66 -8.95 -1.65
C GLY A 184 -18.98 -8.64 -3.12
N ALA A 185 -20.06 -9.23 -3.63
CA ALA A 185 -20.56 -8.93 -4.98
C ALA A 185 -20.86 -7.42 -5.12
N GLY A 186 -20.50 -6.83 -6.27
CA GLY A 186 -20.64 -5.39 -6.51
C GLY A 186 -19.47 -4.53 -6.00
N THR A 187 -18.47 -5.12 -5.34
CA THR A 187 -17.27 -4.37 -4.93
C THR A 187 -16.40 -3.99 -6.12
N ASN A 188 -15.99 -2.72 -6.18
CA ASN A 188 -15.08 -2.23 -7.21
C ASN A 188 -13.61 -2.55 -6.89
N VAL A 189 -13.23 -3.77 -7.26
CA VAL A 189 -11.85 -4.29 -7.13
C VAL A 189 -10.85 -3.47 -7.94
N TYR A 190 -11.26 -2.88 -9.06
CA TYR A 190 -10.40 -1.99 -9.84
C TYR A 190 -10.07 -0.72 -9.05
N GLY A 191 -11.05 -0.14 -8.36
CA GLY A 191 -10.87 0.99 -7.45
C GLY A 191 -9.87 0.69 -6.34
N HIS A 192 -9.87 -0.55 -5.81
CA HIS A 192 -8.85 -0.98 -4.85
C HIS A 192 -7.46 -1.08 -5.49
N LEU A 193 -7.35 -1.63 -6.70
CA LEU A 193 -6.07 -1.71 -7.42
C LEU A 193 -5.50 -0.31 -7.72
N ILE A 194 -6.35 0.61 -8.18
CA ILE A 194 -5.98 2.01 -8.44
C ILE A 194 -5.58 2.69 -7.13
N GLY A 195 -6.33 2.45 -6.06
CA GLY A 195 -6.01 2.92 -4.72
C GLY A 195 -4.63 2.46 -4.25
N LEU A 196 -4.39 1.15 -4.31
CA LEU A 196 -3.12 0.50 -3.96
C LEU A 196 -1.93 1.11 -4.73
N ILE A 197 -2.02 1.15 -6.06
CA ILE A 197 -0.97 1.70 -6.93
C ILE A 197 -0.82 3.22 -6.70
N GLY A 198 -1.91 3.95 -6.59
CA GLY A 198 -1.90 5.39 -6.37
C GLY A 198 -1.29 5.77 -5.02
N GLY A 199 -1.62 5.04 -3.96
CA GLY A 199 -1.01 5.20 -2.64
C GLY A 199 0.48 4.93 -2.65
N PHE A 200 0.90 3.83 -3.30
CA PHE A 200 2.31 3.52 -3.54
C PHE A 200 3.04 4.67 -4.27
N LEU A 201 2.50 5.16 -5.39
CA LEU A 201 3.13 6.20 -6.20
C LEU A 201 3.23 7.54 -5.46
N LEU A 202 2.18 7.93 -4.74
CA LEU A 202 2.18 9.15 -3.92
C LEU A 202 3.20 9.05 -2.77
N MET A 203 3.30 7.89 -2.12
CA MET A 203 4.30 7.63 -1.08
C MET A 203 5.72 7.70 -1.64
N LEU A 204 5.97 7.04 -2.78
CA LEU A 204 7.25 7.09 -3.47
C LEU A 204 7.60 8.53 -3.89
N GLY A 205 6.63 9.29 -4.40
CA GLY A 205 6.80 10.70 -4.75
C GLY A 205 7.24 11.56 -3.56
N VAL A 206 6.56 11.45 -2.42
CA VAL A 206 6.93 12.16 -1.18
C VAL A 206 8.37 11.83 -0.77
N LEU A 207 8.74 10.56 -0.85
CA LEU A 207 10.08 10.11 -0.51
C LEU A 207 11.11 10.75 -1.46
N LEU A 208 10.91 10.64 -2.78
CA LEU A 208 11.88 11.09 -3.78
C LEU A 208 12.07 12.62 -3.72
N THR A 209 10.98 13.38 -3.57
CA THR A 209 11.06 14.83 -3.40
C THR A 209 11.87 15.22 -2.17
N ARG A 210 11.73 14.47 -1.06
CA ARG A 210 12.52 14.72 0.15
C ARG A 210 14.00 14.43 -0.05
N ARG A 211 14.37 13.35 -0.76
CA ARG A 211 15.77 13.05 -1.08
C ARG A 211 16.42 14.16 -1.90
N VAL A 212 15.74 14.59 -2.96
CA VAL A 212 16.23 15.68 -3.83
C VAL A 212 16.39 16.97 -3.04
N ALA A 213 15.41 17.33 -2.19
CA ALA A 213 15.50 18.53 -1.36
C ALA A 213 16.69 18.50 -0.39
N ILE A 214 17.04 17.34 0.17
CA ILE A 214 18.22 17.20 1.04
C ILE A 214 19.51 17.41 0.23
N GLN A 215 19.61 16.80 -0.95
CA GLN A 215 20.81 16.89 -1.81
C GLN A 215 21.08 18.30 -2.35
N ILE A 216 20.06 19.15 -2.49
CA ILE A 216 20.21 20.55 -2.93
C ILE A 216 20.72 21.45 -1.80
N VAL A 217 20.45 21.09 -0.54
CA VAL A 217 20.76 21.93 0.63
C VAL A 217 22.11 21.59 1.27
N THR A 218 22.68 20.41 0.94
CA THR A 218 24.00 19.94 1.37
C THR A 218 25.06 20.20 0.31
#